data_AF-A0ABD2Q6A0-F1
#
_entry.id   AF-A0ABD2Q6A0-F1
#
_cell.length_a   1.000
_cell.length_b   1.000
_cell.length_c   1.000
_cell.angle_alpha   90.00
_cell.angle_beta   90.00
_cell.angle_gamma   90.00
#
_symmetry.space_group_name_H-M   'P 1'
#
loop_
_entity.id
_entity.type
_entity.pdbx_description
1 polymer ?
#
loop_
_entity_poly.entity_id
_entity_poly.type
_entity_poly.pdbx_seq_one_letter_code
_entity_poly.pdbx_strand_id
1 'polypeptide(L)'
;MTRITIPRETPYVVRLLNCQILSNPKPVFEFRHPKKNLNESNERYISLTFECGQDCTVHGFAGFFESVLYDDITMSIHPEHHSPDLISWFPLVFPLDKPIQVSGSERITVHLWRCTASREVWYEWAVTQPSCSKLHNAAGRAYKIGL
;
A
#
# COMPACT_ATOMS: atom_id res chain seq x y z
N MET A 1 8.60 15.38 14.57
CA MET A 1 8.66 14.98 13.15
C MET A 1 9.60 13.80 13.03
N THR A 2 9.12 12.62 12.62
CA THR A 2 9.99 11.47 12.34
C THR A 2 10.88 11.83 11.17
N ARG A 3 12.20 11.91 11.39
CA ARG A 3 13.16 12.25 10.34
C ARG A 3 13.20 11.09 9.35
N ILE A 4 12.85 11.33 8.09
CA ILE A 4 12.94 10.30 7.04
C ILE A 4 14.42 10.01 6.80
N THR A 5 14.85 8.81 7.14
CA THR A 5 16.25 8.36 7.01
C THR A 5 16.49 7.58 5.72
N ILE A 6 15.50 6.81 5.27
CA ILE A 6 15.58 6.01 4.04
C ILE A 6 14.33 6.30 3.18
N PRO A 7 14.39 7.30 2.27
CA PRO A 7 13.23 7.75 1.52
C PRO A 7 12.50 6.65 0.74
N ARG A 8 13.24 5.79 0.04
CA ARG A 8 12.66 4.70 -0.78
C ARG A 8 12.08 3.54 0.04
N GLU A 9 12.17 3.60 1.36
CA GLU A 9 11.55 2.62 2.28
C GLU A 9 10.54 3.29 3.22
N THR A 10 10.14 4.52 2.91
CA THR A 10 9.13 5.26 3.65
C THR A 10 7.90 5.45 2.75
N PRO A 11 6.68 5.15 3.23
CA PRO A 11 5.48 5.48 2.49
C PRO A 11 5.14 6.98 2.62
N TYR A 12 4.55 7.56 1.59
CA TYR A 12 4.24 9.00 1.54
C TYR A 12 2.77 9.27 1.24
N VAL A 13 2.15 10.19 1.96
CA VAL A 13 0.84 10.74 1.57
C VAL A 13 1.08 11.78 0.47
N VAL A 14 0.57 11.53 -0.74
CA VAL A 14 0.87 12.35 -1.93
C VAL A 14 -0.37 12.52 -2.79
N ARG A 15 -0.65 13.76 -3.20
CA ARG A 15 -1.59 14.02 -4.30
C ARG A 15 -0.97 13.57 -5.62
N LEU A 16 -1.46 12.47 -6.17
CA LEU A 16 -1.02 11.93 -7.45
C LEU A 16 -1.47 12.87 -8.58
N LEU A 17 -0.51 13.51 -9.26
CA LEU A 17 -0.78 14.47 -10.35
C LEU A 17 -0.17 14.01 -11.68
N ASN A 18 1.15 13.84 -11.72
CA ASN A 18 1.87 13.40 -12.91
C ASN A 18 2.31 11.94 -12.74
N CYS A 19 1.36 11.03 -12.89
CA CYS A 19 1.61 9.60 -12.85
C CYS A 19 0.60 8.86 -13.73
N GLN A 20 0.96 7.64 -14.12
CA GLN A 20 0.05 6.71 -14.77
C GLN A 20 -0.35 5.61 -13.79
N ILE A 21 -1.66 5.38 -13.63
CA ILE A 21 -2.17 4.20 -12.92
C ILE A 21 -2.14 3.03 -13.91
N LEU A 22 -1.33 2.01 -13.60
CA LEU A 22 -1.03 0.92 -14.53
C LEU A 22 -2.02 -0.27 -14.44
N SER A 23 -2.79 -0.37 -13.36
CA SER A 23 -3.82 -1.40 -13.16
C SER A 23 -4.81 -0.92 -12.09
N ASN A 24 -6.03 -1.46 -12.12
CA ASN A 24 -7.03 -1.17 -11.10
C ASN A 24 -6.56 -1.59 -9.70
N PRO A 25 -6.91 -0.81 -8.65
CA PRO A 25 -6.60 -1.19 -7.27
C PRO A 25 -7.22 -2.55 -6.90
N LYS A 26 -6.57 -3.26 -5.97
CA LYS A 26 -7.05 -4.54 -5.42
C LYS A 26 -7.14 -4.45 -3.90
N PRO A 27 -8.12 -5.11 -3.25
CA PRO A 27 -8.22 -5.17 -1.80
C PRO A 27 -6.94 -5.72 -1.16
N VAL A 28 -6.52 -5.14 -0.04
CA VAL A 28 -5.25 -5.45 0.63
C VAL A 28 -5.48 -6.02 2.03
N PHE A 29 -5.79 -5.16 3.00
CA PHE A 29 -6.02 -5.54 4.39
C PHE A 29 -7.36 -4.99 4.84
N GLU A 30 -8.13 -5.83 5.53
CA GLU A 30 -9.45 -5.49 6.07
C GLU A 30 -9.45 -5.64 7.59
N PHE A 31 -10.10 -4.67 8.26
CA PHE A 31 -10.30 -4.66 9.71
C PHE A 31 -11.78 -4.43 10.00
N ARG A 32 -12.37 -5.26 10.88
CA ARG A 32 -13.76 -5.17 11.29
C ARG A 32 -13.86 -4.90 12.79
N HIS A 33 -14.81 -4.03 13.15
CA HIS A 33 -15.02 -3.59 14.53
C HIS A 33 -16.50 -3.77 14.93
N PRO A 34 -16.79 -4.27 16.14
CA PRO A 34 -15.84 -4.75 17.14
C PRO A 34 -15.17 -6.07 16.71
N LYS A 35 -13.92 -6.29 17.16
CA LYS A 35 -13.27 -7.59 16.98
C LYS A 35 -13.97 -8.63 17.84
N LYS A 36 -14.25 -9.80 17.26
CA LYS A 36 -14.79 -10.95 18.01
C LYS A 36 -13.79 -11.49 19.04
N ASN A 37 -12.50 -11.45 18.72
CA ASN A 37 -11.41 -11.88 19.60
C ASN A 37 -10.40 -10.72 19.77
N LEU A 38 -10.29 -10.19 20.98
CA LEU A 38 -9.36 -9.08 21.29
C LEU A 38 -7.89 -9.51 21.24
N ASN A 39 -7.61 -10.80 21.36
CA ASN A 39 -6.26 -11.36 21.24
C ASN A 39 -5.88 -11.66 19.78
N GLU A 40 -6.79 -11.45 18.83
CA GLU A 40 -6.47 -11.64 17.41
C GLU A 40 -5.42 -10.61 16.97
N SER A 41 -4.31 -11.11 16.41
CA SER A 41 -3.25 -10.25 15.86
C SER A 41 -3.78 -9.32 14.78
N ASN A 42 -3.23 -8.10 14.72
CA ASN A 42 -3.43 -7.19 13.59
C ASN A 42 -2.34 -7.34 12.51
N GLU A 43 -1.47 -8.33 12.63
CA GLU A 43 -0.50 -8.66 11.57
C GLU A 43 -1.22 -9.20 10.35
N ARG A 44 -0.74 -8.81 9.18
CA ARG A 44 -1.32 -9.22 7.90
C ARG A 44 -0.22 -9.46 6.89
N TYR A 45 -0.50 -10.35 5.95
CA TYR A 45 0.31 -10.60 4.77
C TYR A 45 -0.61 -10.79 3.58
N ILE A 46 -0.22 -10.24 2.43
CA ILE A 46 -0.90 -10.52 1.16
C ILE A 46 0.11 -10.54 0.02
N SER A 47 -0.19 -11.35 -1.00
CA SER A 47 0.45 -11.30 -2.30
C SER A 47 -0.61 -10.94 -3.35
N LEU A 48 -0.31 -9.93 -4.16
CA LEU A 48 -1.20 -9.42 -5.21
C LEU A 48 -0.45 -9.46 -6.54
N THR A 49 -1.12 -9.97 -7.57
CA THR A 49 -0.59 -9.99 -8.93
C THR A 49 -1.37 -9.03 -9.82
N PHE A 50 -0.69 -8.17 -10.56
CA PHE A 50 -1.26 -7.20 -11.50
C PHE A 50 -0.78 -7.49 -12.92
N GLU A 51 -1.60 -7.13 -13.89
CA GLU A 51 -1.30 -7.21 -15.32
C GLU A 51 -1.50 -5.81 -15.91
N CYS A 52 -0.51 -5.29 -16.63
CA CYS A 52 -0.56 -3.93 -17.18
C CYS A 52 -1.07 -3.87 -18.63
N GLY A 53 -0.95 -4.97 -19.39
CA GLY A 53 -1.38 -5.04 -20.79
C GLY A 53 -0.56 -4.17 -21.76
N GLN A 54 0.46 -3.46 -21.27
CA GLN A 54 1.37 -2.64 -22.06
C GLN A 54 2.76 -2.58 -21.41
N ASP A 55 3.78 -2.32 -22.23
CA ASP A 55 5.12 -2.05 -21.74
C ASP A 55 5.11 -0.80 -20.85
N CYS A 56 5.69 -0.91 -19.66
CA CYS A 56 5.69 0.16 -18.69
C CYS A 56 6.85 0.07 -17.70
N THR A 57 7.03 1.13 -16.92
CA THR A 57 7.98 1.18 -15.81
C THR A 57 7.24 1.40 -14.49
N VAL A 58 7.37 0.45 -13.57
CA VAL A 58 6.75 0.51 -12.24
C VAL A 58 7.68 1.21 -11.26
N HIS A 59 7.19 2.26 -10.62
CA HIS A 59 7.94 3.08 -9.66
C HIS A 59 7.53 2.86 -8.20
N GLY A 60 6.37 2.24 -7.97
CA GLY A 60 5.77 2.07 -6.66
C GLY A 60 4.29 1.69 -6.75
N PHE A 61 3.63 1.64 -5.59
CA PHE A 61 2.23 1.26 -5.46
C PHE A 61 1.45 2.37 -4.76
N ALA A 62 0.29 2.73 -5.32
CA ALA A 62 -0.65 3.64 -4.68
C ALA A 62 -1.62 2.85 -3.79
N GLY A 63 -1.75 3.30 -2.54
CA GLY A 63 -2.66 2.80 -1.53
C GLY A 63 -3.84 3.75 -1.36
N PHE A 64 -5.02 3.17 -1.45
CA PHE A 64 -6.31 3.81 -1.19
C PHE A 64 -6.97 3.10 -0.01
N PHE A 65 -8.10 3.63 0.47
CA PHE A 65 -8.91 2.93 1.46
C PHE A 65 -10.40 3.18 1.22
N GLU A 66 -11.18 2.26 1.74
CA GLU A 66 -12.63 2.33 1.86
C GLU A 66 -12.99 2.00 3.30
N SER A 67 -14.04 2.64 3.82
CA SER A 67 -14.54 2.41 5.17
C SER A 67 -16.06 2.48 5.17
N VAL A 68 -16.68 1.52 5.86
CA VAL A 68 -18.10 1.56 6.20
C VAL A 68 -18.21 2.15 7.61
N LEU A 69 -18.83 3.32 7.73
CA LEU A 69 -18.96 4.03 9.00
C LEU A 69 -20.11 3.44 9.82
N TYR A 70 -21.27 3.29 9.18
CA TYR A 70 -22.46 2.67 9.74
C TYR A 70 -23.46 2.35 8.61
N ASP A 71 -23.94 1.11 8.55
CA ASP A 71 -24.89 0.65 7.53
C ASP A 71 -24.44 0.99 6.09
N ASP A 72 -25.18 1.82 5.36
CA ASP A 72 -24.87 2.25 3.99
C ASP A 72 -23.98 3.52 3.92
N ILE A 73 -23.62 4.11 5.06
CA ILE A 73 -22.77 5.30 5.13
C ILE A 73 -21.31 4.89 4.96
N THR A 74 -20.70 5.29 3.85
CA THR A 74 -19.32 4.95 3.49
C THR A 74 -18.43 6.18 3.28
N MET A 75 -17.12 5.96 3.41
CA MET A 75 -16.08 6.94 3.09
C MET A 75 -14.98 6.24 2.28
N SER A 76 -14.60 6.80 1.14
CA SER A 76 -13.67 6.18 0.21
C SER A 76 -12.78 7.21 -0.49
N ILE A 77 -11.50 6.89 -0.60
CA ILE A 77 -10.56 7.57 -1.52
C ILE A 77 -10.23 6.69 -2.74
N HIS A 78 -10.94 5.57 -2.95
CA HIS A 78 -10.78 4.73 -4.13
C HIS A 78 -11.11 5.55 -5.38
N PRO A 79 -10.29 5.52 -6.45
CA PRO A 79 -10.47 6.41 -7.60
C PRO A 79 -11.83 6.25 -8.30
N GLU A 80 -12.38 5.04 -8.33
CA GLU A 80 -13.69 4.76 -8.95
C GLU A 80 -14.88 5.00 -8.00
N HIS A 81 -14.65 5.01 -6.67
CA HIS A 81 -15.70 5.12 -5.65
C HIS A 81 -15.47 6.30 -4.70
N HIS A 82 -14.77 7.34 -5.18
CA HIS A 82 -14.32 8.43 -4.33
C HIS A 82 -15.51 9.18 -3.74
N SER A 83 -15.51 9.37 -2.42
CA SER A 83 -16.56 10.15 -1.75
C SER A 83 -16.50 11.61 -2.21
N PRO A 84 -17.64 12.24 -2.58
CA PRO A 84 -17.68 13.65 -2.94
C PRO A 84 -17.07 14.53 -1.84
N ASP A 85 -16.31 15.55 -2.24
CA ASP A 85 -15.69 16.57 -1.38
C ASP A 85 -14.70 16.07 -0.30
N LEU A 86 -14.30 14.79 -0.36
CA LEU A 86 -13.29 14.23 0.55
C LEU A 86 -11.87 14.66 0.16
N ILE A 87 -11.45 15.85 0.59
CA ILE A 87 -10.12 16.41 0.29
C ILE A 87 -9.08 16.19 1.41
N SER A 88 -9.48 15.64 2.54
CA SER A 88 -8.64 15.48 3.74
C SER A 88 -7.62 14.34 3.64
N TRP A 89 -7.76 13.45 2.66
CA TRP A 89 -6.93 12.26 2.50
C TRP A 89 -6.42 12.14 1.07
N PHE A 90 -5.10 12.27 0.90
CA PHE A 90 -4.46 11.88 -0.36
C PHE A 90 -4.03 10.42 -0.32
N PRO A 91 -3.86 9.76 -1.48
CA PRO A 91 -3.35 8.40 -1.55
C PRO A 91 -2.00 8.23 -0.86
N LEU A 92 -1.77 7.04 -0.31
CA LEU A 92 -0.49 6.63 0.22
C LEU A 92 0.37 6.04 -0.91
N VAL A 93 1.65 6.31 -0.97
CA VAL A 93 2.56 5.75 -1.99
C VAL A 93 3.63 4.91 -1.32
N PHE A 94 3.75 3.64 -1.73
CA PHE A 94 4.84 2.74 -1.39
C PHE A 94 5.87 2.72 -2.52
N PRO A 95 6.98 3.47 -2.40
CA PRO A 95 7.97 3.56 -3.48
C PRO A 95 8.78 2.27 -3.64
N LEU A 96 9.28 2.03 -4.85
CA LEU A 96 10.35 1.07 -5.08
C LEU A 96 11.71 1.78 -5.07
N ASP A 97 12.72 1.09 -4.55
CA ASP A 97 14.11 1.54 -4.55
C ASP A 97 14.67 1.72 -5.97
N LYS A 98 14.34 0.78 -6.84
CA LYS A 98 14.68 0.79 -8.27
C LYS A 98 13.41 0.61 -9.08
N PRO A 99 13.18 1.41 -10.14
CA PRO A 99 12.09 1.18 -11.06
C PRO A 99 12.22 -0.20 -11.72
N ILE A 100 11.09 -0.85 -12.00
CA ILE A 100 11.03 -2.17 -12.63
C ILE A 100 10.42 -2.01 -14.02
N GLN A 101 11.15 -2.44 -15.06
CA GLN A 101 10.61 -2.53 -16.41
C GLN A 101 9.71 -3.77 -16.50
N VAL A 102 8.55 -3.61 -17.12
CA VAL A 102 7.53 -4.65 -17.24
C VAL A 102 7.03 -4.63 -18.68
N SER A 103 7.11 -5.76 -19.38
CA SER A 103 6.49 -5.90 -20.69
C SER A 103 4.98 -6.12 -20.56
N GLY A 104 4.20 -5.79 -21.59
CA GLY A 104 2.74 -5.87 -21.55
C GLY A 104 2.15 -7.25 -21.24
N SER A 105 2.89 -8.34 -21.53
CA SER A 105 2.49 -9.71 -21.19
C SER A 105 2.96 -10.18 -19.80
N GLU A 106 3.80 -9.40 -19.12
CA GLU A 106 4.37 -9.77 -17.82
C GLU A 106 3.41 -9.43 -16.68
N ARG A 107 3.62 -10.15 -15.58
CA ARG A 107 2.88 -9.99 -14.33
C ARG A 107 3.73 -9.29 -13.29
N ILE A 108 3.10 -8.40 -12.53
CA ILE A 108 3.71 -7.75 -11.37
C ILE A 108 3.17 -8.40 -10.12
N THR A 109 4.00 -9.15 -9.40
CA THR A 109 3.60 -9.75 -8.12
C THR A 109 4.24 -8.99 -6.98
N VAL A 110 3.41 -8.32 -6.18
CA VAL A 110 3.81 -7.58 -4.98
C VAL A 110 3.39 -8.33 -3.73
N HIS A 111 4.24 -8.28 -2.73
CA HIS A 111 4.00 -8.77 -1.40
C HIS A 111 3.99 -7.59 -0.44
N LEU A 112 3.01 -7.56 0.45
CA LEU A 112 2.87 -6.53 1.47
C LEU A 112 2.61 -7.20 2.81
N TRP A 113 3.33 -6.75 3.83
CA TRP A 113 3.15 -7.16 5.22
C TRP A 113 2.74 -5.96 6.05
N ARG A 114 1.82 -6.18 6.99
CA ARG A 114 1.59 -5.31 8.13
C ARG A 114 2.16 -6.01 9.35
N CYS A 115 3.26 -5.50 9.86
CA CYS A 115 3.98 -6.09 10.98
C CYS A 115 3.66 -5.33 12.27
N THR A 116 3.73 -6.01 13.41
CA THR A 116 3.47 -5.40 14.71
C THR A 116 4.57 -5.71 15.71
N ALA A 117 4.76 -4.78 16.64
CA ALA A 117 5.53 -4.96 17.87
C ALA A 117 4.74 -4.37 19.03
N SER A 118 5.28 -4.45 20.25
CA SER A 118 4.60 -4.01 21.46
C SER A 118 4.20 -2.53 21.47
N ARG A 119 4.92 -1.66 20.73
CA ARG A 119 4.69 -0.20 20.67
C ARG A 119 4.69 0.38 19.26
N GLU A 120 4.76 -0.47 18.26
CA GLU A 120 5.02 -0.03 16.89
C GLU A 120 4.29 -0.91 15.88
N VAL A 121 3.89 -0.31 14.77
CA VAL A 121 3.36 -0.99 13.59
C VAL A 121 4.14 -0.48 12.37
N TRP A 122 4.43 -1.34 11.42
CA TRP A 122 5.05 -0.92 10.17
C TRP A 122 4.56 -1.77 9.00
N TYR A 123 4.91 -1.33 7.79
CA TYR A 123 4.68 -2.09 6.58
C TYR A 123 6.02 -2.48 5.95
N GLU A 124 6.06 -3.68 5.38
CA GLU A 124 7.15 -4.15 4.53
C GLU A 124 6.58 -4.51 3.17
N TRP A 125 7.33 -4.25 2.10
CA TRP A 125 6.88 -4.61 0.76
C TRP A 125 8.02 -5.06 -0.15
N ALA A 126 7.70 -5.97 -1.05
CA ALA A 126 8.64 -6.48 -2.06
C ALA A 126 7.89 -6.87 -3.33
N VAL A 127 8.56 -6.73 -4.47
CA VAL A 127 8.10 -7.27 -5.75
C VAL A 127 8.90 -8.51 -6.07
N THR A 128 8.26 -9.56 -6.55
CA THR A 128 8.91 -10.84 -6.94
C THR A 128 8.80 -11.14 -8.42
N GLN A 129 7.91 -10.44 -9.15
CA GLN A 129 7.77 -10.54 -10.60
C GLN A 129 7.56 -9.14 -11.22
N PRO A 130 8.05 -8.89 -12.45
CA PRO A 130 8.86 -9.80 -13.28
C PRO A 130 10.31 -9.96 -12.79
N SER A 131 10.78 -9.06 -11.93
CA SER A 131 12.07 -9.17 -11.26
C SER A 131 11.95 -8.87 -9.77
N CYS A 132 12.80 -9.51 -8.97
CA CYS A 132 12.78 -9.33 -7.52
C CYS A 132 13.34 -7.97 -7.11
N SER A 133 12.58 -7.22 -6.32
CA SER A 133 13.10 -6.08 -5.56
C SER A 133 13.74 -6.54 -4.26
N LYS A 134 14.40 -5.61 -3.55
CA LYS A 134 14.70 -5.81 -2.13
C LYS A 134 13.41 -5.83 -1.30
N LEU A 135 13.50 -6.36 -0.09
CA LEU A 135 12.47 -6.13 0.94
C LEU A 135 12.62 -4.70 1.48
N HIS A 136 11.60 -3.88 1.28
CA HIS A 136 11.59 -2.49 1.72
C HIS A 136 11.12 -2.42 3.17
N ASN A 137 11.75 -1.52 3.95
CA ASN A 137 11.42 -1.25 5.34
C ASN A 137 11.47 -2.48 6.25
N ALA A 138 12.38 -3.42 5.95
CA ALA A 138 12.56 -4.64 6.75
C ALA A 138 12.74 -4.31 8.24
N ALA A 139 11.98 -4.98 9.11
CA ALA A 139 11.91 -4.76 10.55
C ALA A 139 11.57 -3.30 10.95
N GLY A 140 10.92 -2.55 10.07
CA GLY A 140 10.55 -1.15 10.28
C GLY A 140 11.75 -0.22 10.36
N ARG A 141 12.89 -0.57 9.75
CA ARG A 141 14.15 0.18 9.91
C ARG A 141 14.10 1.63 9.39
N ALA A 142 13.18 1.93 8.48
CA ALA A 142 13.04 3.25 7.86
C ALA A 142 11.83 4.01 8.41
N TYR A 143 10.70 3.32 8.59
CA TYR A 143 9.45 3.92 9.01
C TYR A 143 8.63 3.00 9.90
N LYS A 144 8.12 3.57 10.99
CA LYS A 144 7.21 2.92 11.93
C LYS A 144 6.15 3.92 12.40
N ILE A 145 4.99 3.39 12.74
CA ILE A 145 3.87 4.10 13.35
C ILE A 145 3.86 3.73 14.82
N GLY A 146 4.06 4.71 15.70
CA GLY A 146 3.96 4.51 17.15
C GLY A 146 2.52 4.26 17.58
N LEU A 147 2.34 3.36 18.55
CA LEU A 147 1.07 3.07 19.22
C LEU A 147 0.80 4.03 20.38
#